data_AF-A0A924KY60-F1
#
_entry.id   AF-A0A924KY60-F1
#
_cell.length_a   1.000
_cell.length_b   1.000
_cell.length_c   1.000
_cell.angle_alpha   90.00
_cell.angle_beta   90.00
_cell.angle_gamma   90.00
#
_symmetry.space_group_name_H-M   'P 1'
#
loop_
_entity.id
_entity.type
_entity.pdbx_description
1 polymer ?
#
loop_
_entity_poly.entity_id
_entity_poly.type
_entity_poly.pdbx_seq_one_letter_code
_entity_poly.pdbx_strand_id
1 'polypeptide(L)'
;LTRNKLIGIGIVCGLEINNRPASINISKGCGVTSKGYLVVWEDADLTQYIPYTLPANPLYKPFINEGTGKQYNLWRLLSDEGANAVEADKIPILKPDGFLRDKIVVLFLEANEIDLKNCDTQNCNEKGRQMQLIVRPLLIGRADVEEIISKQKKLSGEDGLSNSYIERLGLKEIALRRFDVSATPLLNSFDIYNAYLKCMDDAALENIADAYSQCYTIFQPILNDYGGNNPFKTLQVDLKTKLETIKKSLPIYIQYYYDFLDDLVKAYQEFKDKSFDVITECCPDEDQFPMHLMLGEATVDTQDYIRSPFRQYFISSPLFNHQADLINEVKTLFDRMVGMVKNFFIPQFNLRQTVPIRITPSKWSNAALSARSIPYYYNINNVARSWNWLKKTKGKSNFNLSYNADKYLPAPADNIVNPLLYSMEQYDFYRIEGHVGQDFSTALNVLLSARNSNRLPFDVIALKAGSDAANTPVKYNCHFEDLEAQFKLIRTELACKMHEPLCIAAKVPSALRFINIPSDKPF
;
A
#
# COMPACT_ATOMS: atom_id res chain seq x y z
N LEU A 1 8.22 17.08 32.68
CA LEU A 1 8.20 18.23 31.75
C LEU A 1 9.16 18.05 30.57
N THR A 2 10.49 18.18 30.71
CA THR A 2 11.39 18.03 29.53
C THR A 2 11.26 16.68 28.83
N ARG A 3 11.24 15.57 29.59
CA ARG A 3 11.17 14.22 29.01
C ARG A 3 9.88 13.99 28.20
N ASN A 4 8.72 14.19 28.82
CA ASN A 4 7.42 13.91 28.19
C ASN A 4 6.98 14.95 27.16
N LYS A 5 7.34 16.24 27.32
CA LYS A 5 6.86 17.31 26.42
C LYS A 5 7.84 17.66 25.29
N LEU A 6 9.15 17.53 25.50
CA LEU A 6 10.14 17.85 24.47
C LEU A 6 10.72 16.63 23.78
N ILE A 7 10.92 15.49 24.48
CA ILE A 7 11.56 14.29 23.92
C ILE A 7 10.52 13.31 23.39
N GLY A 8 9.64 12.81 24.26
CA GLY A 8 8.65 11.79 23.92
C GLY A 8 8.27 10.90 25.10
N ILE A 9 7.36 9.97 24.87
CA ILE A 9 6.82 9.03 25.86
C ILE A 9 6.79 7.61 25.28
N GLY A 10 6.70 6.59 26.12
CA GLY A 10 6.76 5.17 25.73
C GLY A 10 8.14 4.56 25.91
N ILE A 11 8.30 3.34 25.40
CA ILE A 11 9.53 2.54 25.52
C ILE A 11 10.60 3.05 24.57
N VAL A 12 11.77 3.45 25.09
CA VAL A 12 12.87 4.04 24.31
C VAL A 12 13.77 2.97 23.70
N CYS A 13 14.16 1.97 24.49
CA CYS A 13 14.96 0.83 24.04
C CYS A 13 14.79 -0.37 24.96
N GLY A 14 14.96 -1.58 24.41
CA GLY A 14 14.83 -2.82 25.15
C GLY A 14 13.43 -3.00 25.74
N LEU A 15 13.35 -3.49 26.98
CA LEU A 15 12.07 -3.87 27.61
C LEU A 15 11.29 -4.86 26.71
N GLU A 16 12.02 -5.75 26.05
CA GLU A 16 11.45 -6.76 25.17
C GLU A 16 11.03 -7.98 25.98
N ILE A 17 9.88 -8.54 25.64
CA ILE A 17 9.41 -9.83 26.13
C ILE A 17 10.11 -10.89 25.30
N ASN A 18 10.87 -11.76 25.97
CA ASN A 18 11.35 -13.01 25.39
C ASN A 18 10.66 -14.15 26.13
N ASN A 19 9.67 -14.75 25.49
CA ASN A 19 8.91 -15.87 25.98
C ASN A 19 9.79 -17.12 26.00
N ARG A 20 10.03 -17.66 27.19
CA ARG A 20 10.80 -18.89 27.38
C ARG A 20 9.88 -19.98 27.95
N PRO A 21 10.23 -21.27 27.80
CA PRO A 21 9.34 -22.38 28.20
C PRO A 21 8.85 -22.36 29.65
N ALA A 22 9.59 -21.74 30.58
CA ALA A 22 9.25 -21.68 32.00
C ALA A 22 9.48 -20.30 32.65
N SER A 23 9.70 -19.26 31.84
CA SER A 23 9.89 -17.91 32.33
C SER A 23 9.47 -16.87 31.29
N ILE A 24 9.12 -15.68 31.77
CA ILE A 24 9.06 -14.49 30.94
C ILE A 24 10.36 -13.72 31.20
N ASN A 25 11.21 -13.62 30.20
CA ASN A 25 12.35 -12.72 30.28
C ASN A 25 11.89 -11.33 29.85
N ILE A 26 12.22 -10.32 30.64
CA ILE A 26 12.12 -8.91 30.23
C ILE A 26 13.55 -8.41 30.06
N SER A 27 13.88 -7.99 28.84
CA SER A 27 15.22 -7.54 28.52
C SER A 27 15.57 -6.23 29.23
N LYS A 28 16.86 -6.00 29.47
CA LYS A 28 17.35 -4.69 29.91
C LYS A 28 16.84 -3.56 28.99
N GLY A 29 16.42 -2.44 29.56
CA GLY A 29 15.93 -1.31 28.77
C GLY A 29 15.39 -0.15 29.61
N CYS A 30 14.86 0.85 28.91
CA CYS A 30 14.21 1.99 29.56
C CYS A 30 13.06 2.58 28.74
N GLY A 31 12.19 3.32 29.42
CA GLY A 31 11.11 4.07 28.82
C GLY A 31 10.66 5.25 29.67
N VAL A 32 9.82 6.09 29.09
CA VAL A 32 9.32 7.33 29.71
C VAL A 32 7.80 7.25 29.80
N THR A 33 7.23 7.39 30.99
CA THR A 33 5.77 7.42 31.16
C THR A 33 5.19 8.74 30.65
N SER A 34 3.87 8.82 30.47
CA SER A 34 3.21 10.07 30.05
C SER A 34 3.39 11.26 31.04
N LYS A 35 3.60 11.00 32.34
CA LYS A 35 4.03 12.02 33.33
C LYS A 35 5.52 12.37 33.29
N GLY A 36 6.30 11.69 32.46
CA GLY A 36 7.73 11.93 32.29
C GLY A 36 8.62 11.22 33.31
N TYR A 37 8.10 10.20 34.00
CA TYR A 37 8.94 9.35 34.86
C TYR A 37 9.77 8.40 34.01
N LEU A 38 11.03 8.19 34.41
CA LEU A 38 11.92 7.23 33.79
C LEU A 38 11.70 5.86 34.43
N VAL A 39 11.35 4.87 33.63
CA VAL A 39 11.30 3.46 34.03
C VAL A 39 12.54 2.79 33.46
N VAL A 40 13.35 2.20 34.33
CA VAL A 40 14.55 1.42 33.96
C VAL A 40 14.36 0.01 34.49
N TRP A 41 14.70 -0.96 33.65
CA TRP A 41 14.66 -2.37 33.99
C TRP A 41 15.98 -3.03 33.62
N GLU A 42 16.45 -3.91 34.49
CA GLU A 42 17.62 -4.76 34.22
C GLU A 42 17.15 -6.12 33.72
N ASP A 43 17.98 -6.80 32.93
CA ASP A 43 17.60 -8.10 32.37
C ASP A 43 17.23 -9.09 33.48
N ALA A 44 16.04 -9.67 33.39
CA ALA A 44 15.53 -10.57 34.43
C ALA A 44 14.61 -11.64 33.87
N ASP A 45 14.84 -12.88 34.31
CA ASP A 45 13.94 -14.01 34.11
C ASP A 45 12.90 -14.06 35.24
N LEU A 46 11.63 -13.98 34.87
CA LEU A 46 10.49 -14.00 35.80
C LEU A 46 9.82 -15.37 35.74
N THR A 47 9.89 -16.10 36.84
CA THR A 47 9.53 -17.53 36.94
C THR A 47 8.27 -17.76 37.77
N GLN A 48 7.85 -16.75 38.53
CA GLN A 48 6.78 -16.85 39.52
C GLN A 48 5.89 -15.60 39.49
N TYR A 49 4.69 -15.72 40.05
CA TYR A 49 3.82 -14.58 40.30
C TYR A 49 3.07 -14.71 41.63
N ILE A 50 2.59 -13.57 42.12
CA ILE A 50 1.68 -13.47 43.28
C ILE A 50 0.51 -12.52 42.95
N PRO A 51 -0.69 -12.71 43.51
CA PRO A 51 -1.73 -11.68 43.47
C PRO A 51 -1.20 -10.35 44.01
N TYR A 52 -1.58 -9.25 43.38
CA TYR A 52 -1.06 -7.92 43.71
C TYR A 52 -2.18 -6.94 43.99
N THR A 53 -1.98 -6.12 45.02
CA THR A 53 -2.89 -5.06 45.43
C THR A 53 -2.17 -3.73 45.38
N LEU A 54 -2.82 -2.72 44.80
CA LEU A 54 -2.25 -1.38 44.69
C LEU A 54 -2.07 -0.74 46.06
N PRO A 55 -1.02 0.10 46.23
CA PRO A 55 -0.91 0.97 47.40
C PRO A 55 -2.13 1.87 47.53
N ALA A 56 -2.58 2.11 48.76
CA ALA A 56 -3.72 2.99 49.02
C ALA A 56 -3.36 4.47 48.77
N ASN A 57 -2.10 4.87 48.99
CA ASN A 57 -1.65 6.25 48.94
C ASN A 57 -0.29 6.40 48.20
N PRO A 58 -0.28 7.00 46.99
CA PRO A 58 -1.43 7.38 46.16
C PRO A 58 -2.07 6.18 45.43
N LEU A 59 -3.40 6.16 45.37
CA LEU A 59 -4.14 5.19 44.56
C LEU A 59 -3.95 5.46 43.05
N TYR A 60 -3.48 4.46 42.31
CA TYR A 60 -3.28 4.55 40.86
C TYR A 60 -4.58 4.30 40.09
N LYS A 61 -5.34 5.38 39.85
CA LYS A 61 -6.65 5.35 39.19
C LYS A 61 -6.72 4.59 37.85
N PRO A 62 -5.71 4.63 36.95
CA PRO A 62 -5.81 3.92 35.68
C PRO A 62 -5.97 2.40 35.80
N PHE A 63 -5.63 1.80 36.95
CA PHE A 63 -5.86 0.37 37.22
C PHE A 63 -7.12 0.10 38.06
N ILE A 64 -8.03 1.09 38.15
CA ILE A 64 -9.34 0.96 38.78
C ILE A 64 -10.41 0.92 37.68
N ASN A 65 -11.25 -0.10 37.73
CA ASN A 65 -12.43 -0.20 36.89
C ASN A 65 -13.48 0.80 37.38
N GLU A 66 -13.80 1.82 36.59
CA GLU A 66 -14.74 2.88 36.96
C GLU A 66 -16.18 2.38 37.16
N GLY A 67 -16.60 1.38 36.38
CA GLY A 67 -17.95 0.82 36.47
C GLY A 67 -18.20 0.08 37.79
N THR A 68 -17.16 -0.53 38.36
CA THR A 68 -17.25 -1.29 39.62
C THR A 68 -16.62 -0.56 40.82
N GLY A 69 -15.78 0.44 40.57
CA GLY A 69 -14.94 1.10 41.57
C GLY A 69 -13.82 0.22 42.15
N LYS A 70 -13.58 -0.97 41.59
CA LYS A 70 -12.59 -1.95 42.09
C LYS A 70 -11.34 -1.97 41.23
N GLN A 71 -10.20 -2.33 41.82
CA GLN A 71 -8.98 -2.59 41.03
C GLN A 71 -9.21 -3.76 40.06
N TYR A 72 -8.57 -3.70 38.90
CA TYR A 72 -8.45 -4.86 38.02
C TYR A 72 -7.66 -5.98 38.72
N ASN A 73 -7.79 -7.20 38.21
CA ASN A 73 -6.95 -8.29 38.73
C ASN A 73 -5.51 -8.08 38.26
N LEU A 74 -4.59 -7.93 39.22
CA LEU A 74 -3.18 -7.71 38.99
C LEU A 74 -2.37 -8.85 39.62
N TRP A 75 -1.31 -9.26 38.94
CA TRP A 75 -0.36 -10.23 39.48
C TRP A 75 1.05 -9.70 39.34
N ARG A 76 1.83 -9.69 40.43
CA ARG A 76 3.23 -9.25 40.41
C ARG A 76 4.11 -10.42 40.00
N LEU A 77 4.92 -10.22 38.96
CA LEU A 77 5.94 -11.15 38.53
C LEU A 77 7.17 -11.07 39.44
N LEU A 78 7.81 -12.22 39.66
CA LEU A 78 8.97 -12.38 40.54
C LEU A 78 10.06 -13.19 39.83
N SER A 79 11.31 -12.79 40.07
CA SER A 79 12.49 -13.63 39.84
C SER A 79 12.75 -14.49 41.07
N ASP A 80 13.59 -15.52 40.92
CA ASP A 80 13.98 -16.42 42.01
C ASP A 80 14.72 -15.67 43.15
N GLU A 81 15.44 -14.58 42.83
CA GLU A 81 16.24 -13.79 43.79
C GLU A 81 15.45 -12.66 44.49
N GLY A 82 14.32 -12.22 43.92
CA GLY A 82 13.65 -10.96 44.30
C GLY A 82 12.67 -11.02 45.48
N ALA A 83 12.66 -12.09 46.28
CA ALA A 83 11.49 -12.44 47.09
C ALA A 83 11.63 -12.18 48.59
N ASN A 84 11.27 -10.97 49.03
CA ASN A 84 10.86 -10.70 50.43
C ASN A 84 9.37 -11.05 50.68
N ALA A 85 8.72 -11.80 49.78
CA ALA A 85 7.35 -12.27 49.94
C ALA A 85 7.32 -13.65 50.61
N VAL A 86 6.29 -13.91 51.42
CA VAL A 86 6.06 -15.21 52.07
C VAL A 86 5.99 -16.30 50.99
N GLU A 87 6.78 -17.38 51.13
CA GLU A 87 6.88 -18.44 50.13
C GLU A 87 5.52 -19.09 49.77
N ALA A 88 4.57 -19.09 50.71
CA ALA A 88 3.25 -19.69 50.55
C ALA A 88 2.37 -19.04 49.46
N ASP A 89 2.64 -17.79 49.08
CA ASP A 89 1.82 -17.07 48.09
C ASP A 89 2.38 -17.16 46.66
N LYS A 90 3.60 -17.71 46.50
CA LYS A 90 4.31 -17.78 45.22
C LYS A 90 3.75 -18.89 44.34
N ILE A 91 3.25 -18.52 43.15
CA ILE A 91 2.73 -19.45 42.17
C ILE A 91 3.70 -19.52 40.99
N PRO A 92 4.13 -20.71 40.54
CA PRO A 92 4.93 -20.86 39.33
C PRO A 92 4.21 -20.26 38.10
N ILE A 93 4.93 -19.58 37.23
CA ILE A 93 4.35 -18.82 36.11
C ILE A 93 3.57 -19.67 35.09
N LEU A 94 3.87 -20.97 35.04
CA LEU A 94 3.17 -21.94 34.18
C LEU A 94 1.90 -22.53 34.82
N LYS A 95 1.57 -22.16 36.07
CA LYS A 95 0.41 -22.69 36.80
C LYS A 95 -0.61 -21.60 37.08
N PRO A 96 -1.92 -21.84 36.88
CA PRO A 96 -2.49 -22.99 36.17
C PRO A 96 -2.09 -23.01 34.68
N ASP A 97 -2.20 -24.18 34.04
CA ASP A 97 -1.80 -24.34 32.64
C ASP A 97 -2.59 -23.35 31.75
N GLY A 98 -1.87 -22.58 30.93
CA GLY A 98 -2.46 -21.56 30.07
C GLY A 98 -2.74 -20.20 30.73
N PHE A 99 -2.34 -20.00 31.99
CA PHE A 99 -2.54 -18.74 32.73
C PHE A 99 -2.05 -17.48 31.99
N LEU A 100 -0.99 -17.59 31.20
CA LEU A 100 -0.39 -16.46 30.47
C LEU A 100 -1.11 -16.09 29.16
N ARG A 101 -1.97 -16.94 28.60
CA ARG A 101 -2.54 -16.77 27.24
C ARG A 101 -3.33 -15.48 27.06
N ASP A 102 -3.94 -15.00 28.14
CA ASP A 102 -4.78 -13.81 28.20
C ASP A 102 -4.13 -12.70 29.05
N LYS A 103 -2.81 -12.72 29.22
CA LYS A 103 -2.11 -11.74 30.07
C LYS A 103 -1.23 -10.80 29.25
N ILE A 104 -1.21 -9.55 29.69
CA ILE A 104 -0.34 -8.49 29.19
C ILE A 104 0.68 -8.16 30.26
N VAL A 105 1.95 -8.04 29.87
CA VAL A 105 3.06 -7.66 30.77
C VAL A 105 3.13 -6.14 30.85
N VAL A 106 3.19 -5.61 32.06
CA VAL A 106 3.24 -4.18 32.35
C VAL A 106 4.32 -3.87 33.38
N LEU A 107 5.19 -2.91 33.12
CA LEU A 107 6.06 -2.32 34.13
C LEU A 107 5.33 -1.17 34.80
N PHE A 108 4.95 -1.35 36.07
CA PHE A 108 4.28 -0.34 36.88
C PHE A 108 5.28 0.35 37.81
N LEU A 109 5.34 1.68 37.76
CA LEU A 109 6.08 2.50 38.70
C LEU A 109 5.21 2.74 39.93
N GLU A 110 5.31 1.84 40.90
CA GLU A 110 4.64 1.92 42.18
C GLU A 110 5.16 3.13 42.96
N ALA A 111 4.24 3.97 43.43
CA ALA A 111 4.54 5.11 44.30
C ALA A 111 3.98 4.83 45.69
N ASN A 112 4.85 4.93 46.71
CA ASN A 112 4.48 4.76 48.11
C ASN A 112 4.88 6.00 48.90
N GLU A 113 3.92 6.62 49.58
CA GLU A 113 4.21 7.65 50.58
C GLU A 113 4.65 7.02 51.89
N ILE A 114 5.85 7.35 52.34
CA ILE A 114 6.41 6.96 53.63
C ILE A 114 6.46 8.20 54.51
N ASP A 115 5.79 8.14 55.66
CA ASP A 115 5.87 9.20 56.66
C ASP A 115 7.29 9.21 57.27
N LEU A 116 7.93 10.37 57.21
CA LEU A 116 9.22 10.58 57.87
C LEU A 116 8.95 10.74 59.37
N LYS A 117 8.98 9.63 60.11
CA LYS A 117 8.90 9.63 61.58
C LYS A 117 10.16 10.27 62.20
N ASN A 118 10.32 11.57 62.04
CA ASN A 118 11.32 12.39 62.73
C ASN A 118 10.67 12.99 63.99
N CYS A 119 10.38 12.15 64.98
CA CYS A 119 10.01 12.63 66.29
C CYS A 119 11.26 12.61 67.17
N ASP A 120 11.90 13.77 67.31
CA ASP A 120 12.78 14.00 68.44
C ASP A 120 11.93 14.50 69.62
N THR A 121 12.34 14.16 70.84
CA THR A 121 11.56 14.19 72.10
C THR A 121 10.94 15.55 72.48
N GLN A 122 11.22 16.62 71.74
CA GLN A 122 10.74 17.98 72.02
C GLN A 122 9.92 18.64 70.89
N ASN A 123 9.81 18.05 69.68
CA ASN A 123 8.97 18.61 68.61
C ASN A 123 8.70 17.60 67.48
N CYS A 124 7.48 17.03 67.40
CA CYS A 124 7.02 16.36 66.18
C CYS A 124 6.46 17.41 65.20
N ASN A 125 7.35 18.10 64.49
CA ASN A 125 6.96 18.87 63.31
C ASN A 125 7.06 17.96 62.06
N GLU A 126 6.08 17.08 61.89
CA GLU A 126 5.93 16.29 60.66
C GLU A 126 5.48 17.19 59.50
N LYS A 127 6.41 17.65 58.65
CA LYS A 127 6.09 18.51 57.50
C LYS A 127 6.49 17.93 56.13
N GLY A 128 6.96 16.69 56.07
CA GLY A 128 7.37 16.06 54.81
C GLY A 128 7.08 14.56 54.79
N ARG A 129 6.67 14.07 53.63
CA ARG A 129 6.57 12.65 53.31
C ARG A 129 7.61 12.31 52.26
N GLN A 130 8.19 11.12 52.35
CA GLN A 130 9.10 10.61 51.33
C GLN A 130 8.30 9.79 50.32
N MET A 131 8.39 10.14 49.04
CA MET A 131 7.82 9.32 47.97
C MET A 131 8.85 8.29 47.51
N GLN A 132 8.56 7.02 47.73
CA GLN A 132 9.37 5.92 47.21
C GLN A 132 8.77 5.44 45.89
N LEU A 133 9.59 5.38 44.83
CA LEU A 133 9.19 4.90 43.51
C LEU A 133 9.89 3.58 43.22
N ILE A 134 9.13 2.53 42.90
CA ILE A 134 9.66 1.18 42.64
C ILE A 134 9.01 0.62 41.37
N VAL A 135 9.83 0.11 40.44
CA VAL A 135 9.32 -0.59 39.25
C VAL A 135 8.90 -2.01 39.62
N ARG A 136 7.65 -2.35 39.32
CA ARG A 136 7.05 -3.67 39.54
C ARG A 136 6.62 -4.26 38.19
N PRO A 137 7.13 -5.44 37.80
CA PRO A 137 6.59 -6.15 36.64
C PRO A 137 5.26 -6.80 37.06
N LEU A 138 4.19 -6.48 36.34
CA LEU A 138 2.84 -6.96 36.59
C LEU A 138 2.29 -7.70 35.36
N LEU A 139 1.34 -8.59 35.60
CA LEU A 139 0.41 -9.13 34.61
C LEU A 139 -0.97 -8.54 34.83
N ILE A 140 -1.67 -8.24 33.73
CA ILE A 140 -3.05 -7.77 33.71
C ILE A 140 -3.82 -8.57 32.65
N GLY A 141 -5.11 -8.83 32.87
CA GLY A 141 -5.97 -9.50 31.88
C GLY A 141 -6.09 -8.69 30.57
N ARG A 142 -6.07 -9.37 29.42
CA ARG A 142 -6.19 -8.75 28.09
C ARG A 142 -7.44 -7.86 27.98
N ALA A 143 -8.60 -8.38 28.38
CA ALA A 143 -9.86 -7.62 28.31
C ALA A 143 -9.84 -6.35 29.18
N ASP A 144 -9.21 -6.43 30.36
CA ASP A 144 -9.04 -5.28 31.26
C ASP A 144 -8.11 -4.23 30.63
N VAL A 145 -7.02 -4.67 29.99
CA VAL A 145 -6.10 -3.79 29.27
C VAL A 145 -6.76 -3.15 28.05
N GLU A 146 -7.60 -3.88 27.30
CA GLU A 146 -8.38 -3.30 26.19
C GLU A 146 -9.29 -2.16 26.68
N GLU A 147 -9.92 -2.32 27.86
CA GLU A 147 -10.69 -1.26 28.49
C GLU A 147 -9.80 -0.06 28.86
N ILE A 148 -8.62 -0.31 29.46
CA ILE A 148 -7.64 0.73 29.80
C ILE A 148 -7.22 1.50 28.53
N ILE A 149 -6.80 0.80 27.47
CA ILE A 149 -6.40 1.40 26.18
C ILE A 149 -7.54 2.25 25.62
N SER A 150 -8.79 1.76 25.66
CA SER A 150 -9.94 2.51 25.16
C SER A 150 -10.14 3.85 25.89
N LYS A 151 -9.84 3.91 27.20
CA LYS A 151 -9.87 5.14 27.99
C LYS A 151 -8.72 6.06 27.65
N GLN A 152 -7.50 5.52 27.49
CA GLN A 152 -6.31 6.28 27.09
C GLN A 152 -6.51 6.99 25.75
N LYS A 153 -7.14 6.31 24.78
CA LYS A 153 -7.50 6.91 23.49
C LYS A 153 -8.39 8.14 23.62
N LYS A 154 -9.33 8.17 24.58
CA LYS A 154 -10.21 9.33 24.83
C LYS A 154 -9.49 10.52 25.46
N LEU A 155 -8.41 10.28 26.19
CA LEU A 155 -7.58 11.32 26.82
C LEU A 155 -6.60 11.95 25.83
N SER A 156 -6.40 11.31 24.70
CA SER A 156 -5.49 11.77 23.69
C SER A 156 -6.15 12.90 22.91
N GLY A 157 -5.49 14.05 22.85
CA GLY A 157 -6.05 15.25 22.21
C GLY A 157 -6.47 14.99 20.76
N GLU A 158 -7.42 15.79 20.28
CA GLU A 158 -8.02 15.66 18.93
C GLU A 158 -6.98 15.73 17.78
N ASP A 159 -5.75 16.18 18.05
CA ASP A 159 -4.68 16.40 17.07
C ASP A 159 -3.64 15.24 16.98
N GLY A 160 -3.72 14.22 17.86
CA GLY A 160 -2.67 13.22 18.04
C GLY A 160 -2.82 11.95 17.17
N LEU A 161 -1.81 11.64 16.35
CA LEU A 161 -1.77 10.41 15.53
C LEU A 161 -1.26 9.17 16.29
N SER A 162 -0.53 9.35 17.38
CA SER A 162 0.10 8.28 18.18
C SER A 162 -0.85 7.13 18.54
N ASN A 163 -2.08 7.44 18.94
CA ASN A 163 -3.08 6.46 19.37
C ASN A 163 -3.72 5.67 18.23
N SER A 164 -3.61 6.17 17.00
CA SER A 164 -4.10 5.47 15.82
C SER A 164 -3.13 4.40 15.34
N TYR A 165 -1.94 4.26 15.94
CA TYR A 165 -0.96 3.25 15.54
C TYR A 165 -1.55 1.83 15.49
N ILE A 166 -2.33 1.44 16.50
CA ILE A 166 -3.02 0.14 16.55
C ILE A 166 -4.01 0.01 15.40
N GLU A 167 -4.76 1.07 15.11
CA GLU A 167 -5.77 1.07 14.05
C GLU A 167 -5.12 0.98 12.67
N ARG A 168 -3.91 1.53 12.51
CA ARG A 168 -3.11 1.40 11.28
C ARG A 168 -2.69 -0.03 11.02
N LEU A 169 -2.40 -0.83 12.05
CA LEU A 169 -2.15 -2.27 11.88
C LEU A 169 -3.37 -3.02 11.29
N GLY A 170 -4.57 -2.45 11.44
CA GLY A 170 -5.81 -2.96 10.87
C GLY A 170 -6.19 -2.35 9.51
N LEU A 171 -5.32 -1.56 8.87
CA LEU A 171 -5.56 -1.05 7.52
C LEU A 171 -5.67 -2.22 6.52
N LYS A 172 -6.77 -2.23 5.76
CA LYS A 172 -7.12 -3.33 4.85
C LYS A 172 -6.11 -3.50 3.72
N GLU A 173 -5.61 -4.72 3.55
CA GLU A 173 -4.89 -5.08 2.31
C GLU A 173 -5.85 -5.08 1.12
N ILE A 174 -5.50 -4.32 0.08
CA ILE A 174 -6.27 -4.27 -1.17
C ILE A 174 -5.36 -4.57 -2.35
N ALA A 175 -5.90 -5.31 -3.31
CA ALA A 175 -5.23 -5.63 -4.56
C ALA A 175 -6.25 -5.67 -5.70
N LEU A 176 -5.84 -5.21 -6.88
CA LEU A 176 -6.62 -5.37 -8.10
C LEU A 176 -6.22 -6.67 -8.79
N ARG A 177 -7.19 -7.41 -9.33
CA ARG A 177 -6.89 -8.59 -10.13
C ARG A 177 -6.09 -8.18 -11.36
N ARG A 178 -5.07 -8.97 -11.68
CA ARG A 178 -4.29 -8.80 -12.91
C ARG A 178 -5.20 -9.03 -14.11
N PHE A 179 -5.17 -8.10 -15.07
CA PHE A 179 -5.75 -8.34 -16.38
C PHE A 179 -5.07 -9.55 -17.02
N ASP A 180 -5.88 -10.55 -17.36
CA ASP A 180 -5.41 -11.75 -18.03
C ASP A 180 -6.45 -12.23 -19.03
N VAL A 181 -5.93 -12.72 -20.15
CA VAL A 181 -6.69 -13.39 -21.19
C VAL A 181 -6.05 -14.75 -21.35
N SER A 182 -6.78 -15.81 -21.01
CA SER A 182 -6.31 -17.19 -21.14
C SER A 182 -5.69 -17.41 -22.52
N ALA A 183 -4.67 -18.28 -22.60
CA ALA A 183 -4.04 -18.73 -23.85
C ALA A 183 -4.98 -19.62 -24.69
N THR A 184 -6.19 -19.14 -24.93
CA THR A 184 -7.26 -19.71 -25.73
C THR A 184 -7.50 -18.79 -26.93
N PRO A 185 -8.06 -19.30 -28.04
CA PRO A 185 -8.39 -18.46 -29.19
C PRO A 185 -9.29 -17.30 -28.78
N LEU A 186 -8.81 -16.07 -28.98
CA LEU A 186 -9.63 -14.87 -28.87
C LEU A 186 -10.59 -14.83 -30.05
N LEU A 187 -11.90 -14.88 -29.79
CA LEU A 187 -12.91 -14.89 -30.83
C LEU A 187 -13.16 -13.48 -31.36
N ASN A 188 -13.11 -12.47 -30.50
CA ASN A 188 -13.25 -11.07 -30.87
C ASN A 188 -12.80 -10.12 -29.73
N SER A 189 -12.92 -8.81 -29.94
CA SER A 189 -12.55 -7.78 -28.97
C SER A 189 -13.39 -7.78 -27.68
N PHE A 190 -14.58 -8.40 -27.66
CA PHE A 190 -15.39 -8.51 -26.44
C PHE A 190 -14.75 -9.43 -25.40
N ASP A 191 -13.94 -10.40 -25.82
CA ASP A 191 -13.23 -11.28 -24.87
C ASP A 191 -12.22 -10.48 -24.04
N ILE A 192 -11.47 -9.57 -24.69
CA ILE A 192 -10.55 -8.63 -24.03
C ILE A 192 -11.32 -7.69 -23.10
N TYR A 193 -12.42 -7.12 -23.58
CA TYR A 193 -13.27 -6.24 -22.78
C TYR A 193 -13.84 -6.94 -21.54
N ASN A 194 -14.34 -8.16 -21.69
CA ASN A 194 -14.86 -8.98 -20.60
C ASN A 194 -13.76 -9.40 -19.61
N ALA A 195 -12.53 -9.62 -20.08
CA ALA A 195 -11.39 -9.87 -19.20
C ALA A 195 -11.09 -8.68 -18.28
N TYR A 196 -11.16 -7.45 -18.78
CA TYR A 196 -11.10 -6.25 -17.93
C TYR A 196 -12.24 -6.20 -16.92
N LEU A 197 -13.49 -6.45 -17.35
CA LEU A 197 -14.65 -6.43 -16.45
C LEU A 197 -14.52 -7.44 -15.30
N LYS A 198 -13.96 -8.62 -15.54
CA LYS A 198 -13.71 -9.64 -14.49
C LYS A 198 -12.73 -9.17 -13.41
N CYS A 199 -11.91 -8.15 -13.70
CA CYS A 199 -10.98 -7.58 -12.73
C CYS A 199 -11.62 -6.50 -11.85
N MET A 200 -12.80 -6.00 -12.22
CA MET A 200 -13.45 -4.82 -11.64
C MET A 200 -14.88 -5.15 -11.18
N ASP A 201 -15.03 -6.26 -10.45
CA ASP A 201 -16.30 -6.65 -9.85
C ASP A 201 -16.70 -5.71 -8.69
N ASP A 202 -17.96 -5.82 -8.26
CA ASP A 202 -18.52 -4.97 -7.20
C ASP A 202 -17.71 -5.05 -5.89
N ALA A 203 -17.17 -6.24 -5.57
CA ALA A 203 -16.35 -6.45 -4.39
C ALA A 203 -15.00 -5.72 -4.50
N ALA A 204 -14.37 -5.70 -5.68
CA ALA A 204 -13.14 -4.93 -5.90
C ALA A 204 -13.37 -3.42 -5.68
N LEU A 205 -14.47 -2.87 -6.20
CA LEU A 205 -14.82 -1.46 -6.05
C LEU A 205 -15.16 -1.10 -4.60
N GLU A 206 -15.88 -1.97 -3.89
CA GLU A 206 -16.19 -1.83 -2.47
C GLU A 206 -14.92 -1.86 -1.62
N ASN A 207 -14.03 -2.81 -1.86
CA ASN A 207 -12.77 -2.94 -1.13
C ASN A 207 -11.90 -1.67 -1.23
N ILE A 208 -11.81 -1.07 -2.43
CA ILE A 208 -11.08 0.20 -2.63
C ILE A 208 -11.77 1.34 -1.84
N ALA A 209 -13.09 1.46 -1.95
CA ALA A 209 -13.83 2.53 -1.28
C ALA A 209 -13.78 2.43 0.26
N ASP A 210 -13.87 1.23 0.80
CA ASP A 210 -13.73 0.95 2.23
C ASP A 210 -12.34 1.32 2.74
N ALA A 211 -11.29 0.89 2.04
CA ALA A 211 -9.91 1.16 2.43
C ALA A 211 -9.63 2.67 2.45
N TYR A 212 -10.11 3.41 1.45
CA TYR A 212 -10.02 4.87 1.40
C TYR A 212 -10.80 5.53 2.54
N SER A 213 -12.01 5.03 2.83
CA SER A 213 -12.83 5.55 3.93
C SER A 213 -12.20 5.28 5.29
N GLN A 214 -11.60 4.10 5.48
CA GLN A 214 -10.86 3.72 6.69
C GLN A 214 -9.65 4.62 6.90
N CYS A 215 -8.89 4.94 5.83
CA CYS A 215 -7.80 5.92 5.91
C CYS A 215 -8.28 7.27 6.44
N TYR A 216 -9.40 7.80 5.93
CA TYR A 216 -9.91 9.06 6.45
C TYR A 216 -10.23 8.96 7.95
N THR A 217 -10.93 7.91 8.39
CA THR A 217 -11.31 7.72 9.80
C THR A 217 -10.09 7.69 10.73
N ILE A 218 -9.04 6.94 10.37
CA ILE A 218 -7.83 6.76 11.20
C ILE A 218 -6.96 8.04 11.23
N PHE A 219 -6.91 8.77 10.13
CA PHE A 219 -6.03 9.94 9.98
C PHE A 219 -6.76 11.28 10.14
N GLN A 220 -8.06 11.28 10.47
CA GLN A 220 -8.86 12.48 10.70
C GLN A 220 -8.19 13.52 11.61
N PRO A 221 -7.49 13.15 12.71
CA PRO A 221 -6.77 14.10 13.59
C PRO A 221 -5.76 15.02 12.89
N ILE A 222 -5.21 14.60 11.75
CA ILE A 222 -4.24 15.42 10.99
C ILE A 222 -4.81 15.97 9.68
N LEU A 223 -6.07 15.65 9.36
CA LEU A 223 -6.75 16.02 8.12
C LEU A 223 -7.75 17.16 8.34
N ASN A 224 -7.38 18.13 9.17
CA ASN A 224 -8.23 19.27 9.57
C ASN A 224 -8.76 20.08 8.38
N ASP A 225 -8.04 20.12 7.26
CA ASP A 225 -8.44 20.81 6.03
C ASP A 225 -9.73 20.25 5.41
N TYR A 226 -10.16 19.05 5.80
CA TYR A 226 -11.41 18.42 5.34
C TYR A 226 -12.61 18.70 6.26
N GLY A 227 -12.41 19.41 7.37
CA GLY A 227 -13.49 19.91 8.24
C GLY A 227 -14.40 18.81 8.78
N GLY A 228 -13.85 17.64 9.11
CA GLY A 228 -14.62 16.50 9.62
C GLY A 228 -15.40 15.72 8.55
N ASN A 229 -15.35 16.12 7.26
CA ASN A 229 -16.03 15.42 6.18
C ASN A 229 -15.14 14.45 5.43
N ASN A 230 -15.50 13.16 5.44
CA ASN A 230 -14.80 12.14 4.66
C ASN A 230 -14.96 12.39 3.15
N PRO A 231 -13.88 12.68 2.39
CA PRO A 231 -13.95 12.95 0.96
C PRO A 231 -14.29 11.72 0.11
N PHE A 232 -14.30 10.52 0.72
CA PHE A 232 -14.55 9.25 0.05
C PHE A 232 -15.94 8.65 0.36
N LYS A 233 -16.81 9.39 1.06
CA LYS A 233 -18.15 8.92 1.45
C LYS A 233 -18.99 8.36 0.29
N THR A 234 -18.83 8.91 -0.92
CA THR A 234 -19.55 8.48 -2.13
C THR A 234 -18.70 7.64 -3.08
N LEU A 235 -17.45 7.31 -2.72
CA LEU A 235 -16.46 6.76 -3.64
C LEU A 235 -16.95 5.46 -4.31
N GLN A 236 -17.55 4.54 -3.56
CA GLN A 236 -18.06 3.29 -4.13
C GLN A 236 -19.11 3.57 -5.22
N VAL A 237 -20.05 4.49 -4.95
CA VAL A 237 -21.09 4.89 -5.90
C VAL A 237 -20.46 5.55 -7.11
N ASP A 238 -19.51 6.48 -6.89
CA ASP A 238 -18.83 7.20 -7.97
C ASP A 238 -18.06 6.25 -8.90
N LEU A 239 -17.36 5.25 -8.34
CA LEU A 239 -16.67 4.21 -9.10
C LEU A 239 -17.69 3.36 -9.90
N LYS A 240 -18.76 2.88 -9.27
CA LYS A 240 -19.80 2.10 -9.98
C LYS A 240 -20.43 2.90 -11.11
N THR A 241 -20.81 4.15 -10.87
CA THR A 241 -21.41 5.02 -11.90
C THR A 241 -20.48 5.27 -13.07
N LYS A 242 -19.18 5.48 -12.82
CA LYS A 242 -18.17 5.62 -13.89
C LYS A 242 -18.03 4.33 -14.69
N LEU A 243 -17.95 3.17 -14.03
CA LEU A 243 -17.87 1.87 -14.70
C LEU A 243 -19.12 1.62 -15.57
N GLU A 244 -20.31 1.92 -15.06
CA GLU A 244 -21.56 1.80 -15.82
C GLU A 244 -21.61 2.74 -17.04
N THR A 245 -21.06 3.95 -16.91
CA THR A 245 -20.93 4.89 -18.03
C THR A 245 -20.01 4.34 -19.12
N ILE A 246 -18.88 3.74 -18.73
CA ILE A 246 -17.95 3.09 -19.66
C ILE A 246 -18.63 1.93 -20.37
N LYS A 247 -19.31 1.06 -19.61
CA LYS A 247 -20.02 -0.10 -20.17
C LYS A 247 -21.04 0.29 -21.23
N LYS A 248 -21.80 1.37 -20.99
CA LYS A 248 -22.91 1.78 -21.85
C LYS A 248 -22.46 2.62 -23.05
N SER A 249 -21.52 3.53 -22.85
CA SER A 249 -21.28 4.61 -23.81
C SER A 249 -19.86 4.64 -24.35
N LEU A 250 -18.89 4.05 -23.66
CA LEU A 250 -17.46 4.28 -23.90
C LEU A 250 -16.58 3.02 -23.69
N PRO A 251 -16.98 1.83 -24.19
CA PRO A 251 -16.34 0.56 -23.84
C PRO A 251 -14.87 0.46 -24.26
N ILE A 252 -14.45 1.23 -25.27
CA ILE A 252 -13.05 1.31 -25.72
C ILE A 252 -12.09 1.86 -24.66
N TYR A 253 -12.58 2.62 -23.69
CA TYR A 253 -11.76 3.21 -22.62
C TYR A 253 -11.69 2.35 -21.34
N ILE A 254 -12.15 1.09 -21.41
CA ILE A 254 -12.15 0.18 -20.26
C ILE A 254 -10.74 0.00 -19.66
N GLN A 255 -9.70 -0.02 -20.51
CA GLN A 255 -8.31 -0.13 -20.08
C GLN A 255 -7.89 1.06 -19.21
N TYR A 256 -8.21 2.30 -19.61
CA TYR A 256 -7.88 3.47 -18.81
C TYR A 256 -8.60 3.50 -17.46
N TYR A 257 -9.80 2.91 -17.39
CA TYR A 257 -10.51 2.78 -16.13
C TYR A 257 -9.90 1.69 -15.23
N TYR A 258 -9.46 0.58 -15.81
CA TYR A 258 -8.66 -0.42 -15.10
C TYR A 258 -7.37 0.19 -14.55
N ASP A 259 -6.60 0.89 -15.39
CA ASP A 259 -5.36 1.57 -14.99
C ASP A 259 -5.61 2.63 -13.90
N PHE A 260 -6.74 3.33 -13.95
CA PHE A 260 -7.16 4.26 -12.91
C PHE A 260 -7.39 3.56 -11.55
N LEU A 261 -8.10 2.43 -11.53
CA LEU A 261 -8.28 1.67 -10.28
C LEU A 261 -6.94 1.12 -9.76
N ASP A 262 -6.08 0.66 -10.67
CA ASP A 262 -4.74 0.19 -10.34
C ASP A 262 -3.86 1.32 -9.76
N ASP A 263 -4.00 2.55 -10.26
CA ASP A 263 -3.36 3.73 -9.68
C ASP A 263 -3.93 4.06 -8.29
N LEU A 264 -5.25 3.92 -8.07
CA LEU A 264 -5.84 4.11 -6.74
C LEU A 264 -5.30 3.10 -5.71
N VAL A 265 -5.12 1.84 -6.10
CA VAL A 265 -4.51 0.81 -5.24
C VAL A 265 -3.06 1.17 -4.91
N LYS A 266 -2.26 1.58 -5.90
CA LYS A 266 -0.87 2.02 -5.65
C LYS A 266 -0.79 3.27 -4.79
N ALA A 267 -1.70 4.23 -4.98
CA ALA A 267 -1.75 5.45 -4.19
C ALA A 267 -2.04 5.13 -2.71
N TYR A 268 -2.97 4.20 -2.46
CA TYR A 268 -3.27 3.68 -1.13
C TYR A 268 -2.08 2.96 -0.51
N GLN A 269 -1.42 2.07 -1.26
CA GLN A 269 -0.28 1.32 -0.73
C GLN A 269 0.87 2.25 -0.32
N GLU A 270 1.21 3.22 -1.17
CA GLU A 270 2.24 4.22 -0.86
C GLU A 270 1.85 5.09 0.36
N PHE A 271 0.58 5.48 0.47
CA PHE A 271 0.07 6.18 1.66
C PHE A 271 0.20 5.32 2.92
N LYS A 272 -0.27 4.06 2.87
CA LYS A 272 -0.24 3.12 3.98
C LYS A 272 1.19 2.91 4.46
N ASP A 273 2.10 2.58 3.55
CA ASP A 273 3.51 2.34 3.87
C ASP A 273 4.13 3.56 4.55
N LYS A 274 3.91 4.76 3.99
CA LYS A 274 4.48 5.98 4.55
C LYS A 274 3.86 6.37 5.90
N SER A 275 2.59 6.04 6.09
CA SER A 275 1.86 6.36 7.32
C SER A 275 2.37 5.61 8.55
N PHE A 276 3.02 4.46 8.39
CA PHE A 276 3.61 3.72 9.52
C PHE A 276 4.86 4.40 10.09
N ASP A 277 5.52 5.28 9.32
CA ASP A 277 6.69 6.04 9.78
C ASP A 277 6.30 7.18 10.76
N VAL A 278 5.01 7.56 10.81
CA VAL A 278 4.52 8.68 11.61
C VAL A 278 4.13 8.23 13.01
N ILE A 279 5.06 8.31 13.96
CA ILE A 279 4.82 7.98 15.38
C ILE A 279 5.25 9.16 16.23
N THR A 280 4.35 10.14 16.30
CA THR A 280 4.61 11.41 16.99
C THR A 280 3.35 11.99 17.61
N GLU A 281 3.54 12.74 18.69
CA GLU A 281 2.49 13.51 19.36
C GLU A 281 3.11 14.79 19.93
N CYS A 282 2.45 15.93 19.66
CA CYS A 282 2.83 17.19 20.25
C CYS A 282 2.20 17.30 21.64
N CYS A 283 3.00 17.45 22.69
CA CYS A 283 2.52 17.67 24.06
C CYS A 283 1.49 16.62 24.55
N PRO A 284 1.84 15.31 24.59
CA PRO A 284 0.91 14.24 24.94
C PRO A 284 0.27 14.45 26.32
N ASP A 285 -0.95 13.98 26.48
CA ASP A 285 -1.69 14.08 27.75
C ASP A 285 -0.99 13.27 28.85
N GLU A 286 -0.84 13.87 30.03
CA GLU A 286 -0.08 13.28 31.14
C GLU A 286 -0.83 12.14 31.85
N ASP A 287 -2.11 11.96 31.55
CA ASP A 287 -2.98 10.95 32.13
C ASP A 287 -3.19 9.72 31.23
N GLN A 288 -2.56 9.65 30.04
CA GLN A 288 -2.60 8.45 29.18
C GLN A 288 -2.04 7.22 29.91
N PHE A 289 -0.75 7.22 30.26
CA PHE A 289 -0.12 6.15 31.03
C PHE A 289 0.82 6.74 32.08
N PRO A 290 0.29 7.33 33.17
CA PRO A 290 1.08 8.17 34.05
C PRO A 290 2.26 7.48 34.70
N MET A 291 2.08 6.22 35.11
CA MET A 291 3.04 5.46 35.92
C MET A 291 3.23 4.02 35.40
N HIS A 292 2.92 3.71 34.14
CA HIS A 292 3.13 2.35 33.62
C HIS A 292 3.64 2.33 32.18
N LEU A 293 4.32 1.23 31.83
CA LEU A 293 4.71 0.87 30.47
C LEU A 293 4.20 -0.53 30.14
N MET A 294 3.31 -0.65 29.15
CA MET A 294 2.84 -1.95 28.63
C MET A 294 3.88 -2.49 27.65
N LEU A 295 4.31 -3.73 27.88
CA LEU A 295 5.38 -4.35 27.11
C LEU A 295 4.86 -5.22 25.97
N GLY A 296 3.67 -5.83 26.10
CA GLY A 296 3.07 -6.73 25.12
C GLY A 296 2.40 -7.94 25.76
N GLU A 297 1.89 -8.86 24.92
CA GLU A 297 1.37 -10.14 25.39
C GLU A 297 2.44 -11.00 26.05
N ALA A 298 2.09 -11.63 27.18
CA ALA A 298 3.00 -12.48 27.94
C ALA A 298 3.52 -13.72 27.18
N THR A 299 2.84 -14.12 26.11
CA THR A 299 3.18 -15.31 25.31
C THR A 299 3.79 -14.99 23.94
N VAL A 300 4.01 -13.72 23.62
CA VAL A 300 4.50 -13.29 22.31
C VAL A 300 5.81 -12.55 22.48
N ASP A 301 6.84 -12.97 21.74
CA ASP A 301 8.10 -12.25 21.69
C ASP A 301 7.88 -10.87 21.06
N THR A 302 8.44 -9.84 21.68
CA THR A 302 8.34 -8.46 21.15
C THR A 302 9.59 -8.02 20.41
N GLN A 303 10.56 -8.94 20.22
CA GLN A 303 11.74 -8.73 19.38
C GLN A 303 11.38 -8.41 17.91
N ASP A 304 12.39 -7.99 17.16
CA ASP A 304 12.32 -7.31 15.86
C ASP A 304 11.13 -7.67 14.96
N TYR A 305 10.50 -6.63 14.43
CA TYR A 305 9.41 -6.65 13.43
C TYR A 305 8.06 -7.23 13.88
N ILE A 306 7.94 -7.76 15.10
CA ILE A 306 6.64 -8.14 15.68
C ILE A 306 6.03 -6.91 16.37
N ARG A 307 4.90 -6.44 15.83
CA ARG A 307 4.15 -5.31 16.41
C ARG A 307 2.97 -5.80 17.22
N SER A 308 2.88 -5.38 18.48
CA SER A 308 1.78 -5.70 19.38
C SER A 308 0.95 -4.45 19.68
N PRO A 309 -0.39 -4.52 19.64
CA PRO A 309 -1.24 -3.42 20.07
C PRO A 309 -1.19 -3.18 21.58
N PHE A 310 -0.60 -4.11 22.35
CA PHE A 310 -0.46 -4.03 23.80
C PHE A 310 0.93 -3.54 24.23
N ARG A 311 1.70 -2.96 23.31
CA ARG A 311 3.02 -2.40 23.58
C ARG A 311 3.03 -0.89 23.40
N GLN A 312 3.50 -0.16 24.42
CA GLN A 312 3.66 1.29 24.36
C GLN A 312 4.98 1.66 23.68
N TYR A 313 4.96 1.64 22.35
CA TYR A 313 6.08 2.08 21.52
C TYR A 313 6.43 3.55 21.77
N PHE A 314 7.68 3.92 21.46
CA PHE A 314 8.12 5.29 21.60
C PHE A 314 7.33 6.24 20.69
N ILE A 315 6.67 7.22 21.30
CA ILE A 315 6.03 8.34 20.65
C ILE A 315 6.97 9.54 20.80
N SER A 316 7.63 9.91 19.70
CA SER A 316 8.60 11.00 19.70
C SER A 316 7.93 12.37 19.56
N SER A 317 8.53 13.40 20.14
CA SER A 317 8.15 14.79 19.85
C SER A 317 8.36 15.11 18.37
N PRO A 318 7.50 15.95 17.74
CA PRO A 318 7.65 16.35 16.34
C PRO A 318 8.98 17.02 16.00
N LEU A 319 9.73 17.48 17.02
CA LEU A 319 11.06 18.07 16.89
C LEU A 319 12.12 17.08 16.39
N PHE A 320 11.92 15.78 16.58
CA PHE A 320 12.88 14.75 16.23
C PHE A 320 12.47 13.96 14.97
N ASN A 321 13.43 13.29 14.36
CA ASN A 321 13.22 12.29 13.29
C ASN A 321 12.41 12.79 12.08
N HIS A 322 12.50 14.08 11.76
CA HIS A 322 11.76 14.69 10.64
C HIS A 322 10.24 14.41 10.68
N GLN A 323 9.67 14.21 11.87
CA GLN A 323 8.26 13.82 12.02
C GLN A 323 7.30 14.86 11.44
N ALA A 324 7.63 16.15 11.49
CA ALA A 324 6.87 17.19 10.81
C ALA A 324 6.84 17.01 9.29
N ASP A 325 7.98 16.65 8.67
CA ASP A 325 8.05 16.38 7.22
C ASP A 325 7.28 15.10 6.87
N LEU A 326 7.39 14.06 7.70
CA LEU A 326 6.65 12.80 7.52
C LEU A 326 5.12 13.01 7.60
N ILE A 327 4.65 13.80 8.57
CA ILE A 327 3.23 14.17 8.66
C ILE A 327 2.79 14.89 7.37
N ASN A 328 3.55 15.88 6.91
CA ASN A 328 3.20 16.65 5.72
C ASN A 328 3.27 15.82 4.43
N GLU A 329 4.17 14.83 4.36
CA GLU A 329 4.22 13.85 3.29
C GLU A 329 2.98 12.97 3.29
N VAL A 330 2.59 12.40 4.43
CA VAL A 330 1.36 11.60 4.58
C VAL A 330 0.12 12.41 4.20
N LYS A 331 -0.01 13.66 4.64
CA LYS A 331 -1.08 14.58 4.21
C LYS A 331 -1.08 14.78 2.69
N THR A 332 0.10 14.97 2.10
CA THR A 332 0.25 15.14 0.66
C THR A 332 -0.16 13.88 -0.12
N LEU A 333 0.18 12.69 0.37
CA LEU A 333 -0.22 11.43 -0.23
C LEU A 333 -1.75 11.21 -0.12
N PHE A 334 -2.36 11.63 1.00
CA PHE A 334 -3.82 11.64 1.15
C PHE A 334 -4.48 12.61 0.16
N ASP A 335 -3.96 13.84 0.03
CA ASP A 335 -4.44 14.81 -0.96
C ASP A 335 -4.31 14.28 -2.40
N ARG A 336 -3.31 13.44 -2.68
CA ARG A 336 -3.16 12.77 -3.97
C ARG A 336 -4.29 11.77 -4.22
N MET A 337 -4.61 10.94 -3.23
CA MET A 337 -5.75 10.01 -3.31
C MET A 337 -7.05 10.76 -3.61
N VAL A 338 -7.32 11.86 -2.88
CA VAL A 338 -8.49 12.74 -3.13
C VAL A 338 -8.43 13.36 -4.53
N GLY A 339 -7.26 13.89 -4.91
CA GLY A 339 -7.04 14.52 -6.20
C GLY A 339 -7.30 13.57 -7.37
N MET A 340 -6.80 12.34 -7.29
CA MET A 340 -6.98 11.31 -8.32
C MET A 340 -8.45 10.96 -8.52
N VAL A 341 -9.19 10.71 -7.44
CA VAL A 341 -10.63 10.42 -7.50
C VAL A 341 -11.40 11.57 -8.16
N LYS A 342 -11.17 12.81 -7.72
CA LYS A 342 -11.90 13.99 -8.20
C LYS A 342 -11.57 14.41 -9.63
N ASN A 343 -10.35 14.12 -10.08
CA ASN A 343 -9.84 14.64 -11.36
C ASN A 343 -9.67 13.55 -12.43
N PHE A 344 -10.13 12.32 -12.16
CA PHE A 344 -10.27 11.31 -13.20
C PHE A 344 -11.37 11.71 -14.18
N PHE A 345 -11.02 11.77 -15.45
CA PHE A 345 -11.96 11.99 -16.54
C PHE A 345 -11.78 10.92 -17.62
N ILE A 346 -12.88 10.55 -18.25
CA ILE A 346 -12.84 9.73 -19.46
C ILE A 346 -12.84 10.70 -20.63
N PRO A 347 -11.82 10.67 -21.50
CA PRO A 347 -11.80 11.52 -22.68
C PRO A 347 -13.06 11.30 -23.52
N GLN A 348 -13.77 12.38 -23.87
CA GLN A 348 -14.84 12.26 -24.84
C GLN A 348 -14.23 11.90 -26.18
N PHE A 349 -14.69 10.79 -26.77
CA PHE A 349 -14.30 10.42 -28.11
C PHE A 349 -14.86 11.45 -29.09
N ASN A 350 -13.98 12.26 -29.69
CA ASN A 350 -14.36 13.25 -30.68
C ASN A 350 -13.75 12.86 -32.03
N LEU A 351 -14.58 12.37 -32.95
CA LEU A 351 -14.18 12.02 -34.32
C LEU A 351 -13.53 13.21 -35.08
N ARG A 352 -13.76 14.45 -34.65
CA ARG A 352 -13.24 15.68 -35.29
C ARG A 352 -11.96 16.20 -34.66
N GLN A 353 -11.56 15.69 -33.49
CA GLN A 353 -10.31 16.07 -32.82
C GLN A 353 -9.55 14.81 -32.43
N THR A 354 -8.53 14.49 -33.23
CA THR A 354 -7.61 13.41 -32.90
C THR A 354 -6.77 13.82 -31.69
N VAL A 355 -6.88 13.02 -30.63
CA VAL A 355 -6.01 13.12 -29.46
C VAL A 355 -4.59 12.75 -29.89
N PRO A 356 -3.55 13.54 -29.57
CA PRO A 356 -2.19 13.19 -29.98
C PRO A 356 -1.71 11.94 -29.25
N ILE A 357 -1.03 11.04 -29.97
CA ILE A 357 -0.34 9.92 -29.32
C ILE A 357 0.94 10.47 -28.69
N ARG A 358 1.14 10.24 -27.39
CA ARG A 358 2.34 10.68 -26.67
C ARG A 358 3.02 9.49 -26.00
N ILE A 359 4.35 9.51 -26.04
CA ILE A 359 5.21 8.55 -25.35
C ILE A 359 5.88 9.30 -24.20
N THR A 360 5.50 8.98 -22.97
CA THR A 360 5.99 9.66 -21.77
C THR A 360 6.90 8.72 -20.99
N PRO A 361 8.19 9.04 -20.81
CA PRO A 361 9.08 8.27 -19.95
C PRO A 361 8.53 8.15 -18.52
N SER A 362 8.73 7.00 -17.89
CA SER A 362 8.18 6.66 -16.59
C SER A 362 9.03 5.59 -15.91
N LYS A 363 8.61 5.20 -14.71
CA LYS A 363 9.12 4.01 -14.01
C LYS A 363 8.09 2.88 -13.98
N TRP A 364 8.56 1.64 -13.93
CA TRP A 364 7.75 0.42 -13.77
C TRP A 364 8.11 -0.34 -12.48
N SER A 365 7.53 -1.53 -12.29
CA SER A 365 7.87 -2.49 -11.24
C SER A 365 7.64 -1.95 -9.82
N ASN A 366 8.66 -2.00 -8.96
CA ASN A 366 8.65 -1.60 -7.56
C ASN A 366 8.72 -0.08 -7.32
N ALA A 367 8.78 0.73 -8.38
CA ALA A 367 8.77 2.18 -8.22
C ALA A 367 7.43 2.66 -7.65
N ALA A 368 7.50 3.49 -6.60
CA ALA A 368 6.35 4.17 -6.01
C ALA A 368 5.57 4.99 -7.04
N LEU A 369 4.26 5.19 -6.84
CA LEU A 369 3.43 5.93 -7.78
C LEU A 369 3.94 7.37 -7.98
N SER A 370 4.44 8.00 -6.91
CA SER A 370 5.04 9.34 -6.94
C SER A 370 6.25 9.46 -7.88
N ALA A 371 6.92 8.36 -8.23
CA ALA A 371 8.06 8.33 -9.15
C ALA A 371 7.65 8.07 -10.62
N ARG A 372 6.39 7.71 -10.87
CA ARG A 372 5.85 7.44 -12.21
C ARG A 372 5.33 8.73 -12.85
N SER A 373 5.20 8.72 -14.18
CA SER A 373 4.56 9.84 -14.89
C SER A 373 3.05 9.84 -14.69
N ILE A 374 2.44 11.03 -14.70
CA ILE A 374 1.01 11.22 -14.48
C ILE A 374 0.25 10.84 -15.76
N PRO A 375 -0.68 9.86 -15.70
CA PRO A 375 -1.41 9.37 -16.85
C PRO A 375 -2.29 10.40 -17.56
N TYR A 376 -2.66 10.08 -18.79
CA TYR A 376 -3.56 10.83 -19.66
C TYR A 376 -4.91 11.20 -19.03
N TYR A 377 -5.53 10.29 -18.27
CA TYR A 377 -6.91 10.41 -17.77
C TYR A 377 -7.08 11.29 -16.52
N TYR A 378 -6.09 12.13 -16.19
CA TYR A 378 -6.17 13.08 -15.07
C TYR A 378 -6.12 14.53 -15.51
N ASN A 379 -6.99 15.36 -14.92
CA ASN A 379 -6.82 16.81 -14.98
C ASN A 379 -5.60 17.22 -14.15
N ILE A 380 -4.55 17.66 -14.85
CA ILE A 380 -3.19 17.65 -14.34
C ILE A 380 -2.92 18.64 -13.20
N ASN A 381 -3.53 19.83 -13.25
CA ASN A 381 -3.16 20.93 -12.35
C ASN A 381 -3.52 20.66 -10.89
N ASN A 382 -4.58 19.89 -10.64
CA ASN A 382 -4.99 19.51 -9.29
C ASN A 382 -4.19 18.29 -8.80
N VAL A 383 -3.99 17.30 -9.66
CA VAL A 383 -3.31 16.04 -9.30
C VAL A 383 -1.81 16.23 -9.09
N ALA A 384 -1.16 17.04 -9.92
CA ALA A 384 0.29 17.19 -9.86
C ALA A 384 0.81 17.89 -8.60
N ARG A 385 -0.03 18.70 -7.95
CA ARG A 385 0.31 19.40 -6.69
C ARG A 385 0.61 18.42 -5.56
N SER A 386 -0.01 17.24 -5.58
CA SER A 386 0.15 16.20 -4.57
C SER A 386 0.82 14.93 -5.09
N TRP A 387 1.18 14.86 -6.38
CA TRP A 387 1.72 13.64 -6.99
C TRP A 387 3.01 13.13 -6.34
N ASN A 388 3.94 14.04 -6.08
CA ASN A 388 5.27 13.75 -5.53
C ASN A 388 5.63 14.78 -4.47
N TRP A 389 5.85 14.30 -3.23
CA TRP A 389 6.16 15.13 -2.07
C TRP A 389 7.42 15.99 -2.26
N LEU A 390 8.53 15.40 -2.71
CA LEU A 390 9.80 16.11 -2.89
C LEU A 390 9.72 17.22 -3.95
N LYS A 391 8.88 17.04 -4.96
CA LYS A 391 8.62 18.09 -5.96
C LYS A 391 7.69 19.16 -5.42
N LYS A 392 6.65 18.80 -4.64
CA LYS A 392 5.74 19.74 -3.98
C LYS A 392 6.52 20.69 -3.06
N THR A 393 7.36 20.17 -2.17
CA THR A 393 8.12 20.97 -1.20
C THR A 393 9.10 21.95 -1.86
N LYS A 394 9.56 21.63 -3.07
CA LYS A 394 10.46 22.49 -3.86
C LYS A 394 9.73 23.45 -4.80
N GLY A 395 8.39 23.52 -4.76
CA GLY A 395 7.60 24.33 -5.70
C GLY A 395 7.69 23.84 -7.15
N LYS A 396 8.04 22.56 -7.36
CA LYS A 396 8.28 21.93 -8.66
C LYS A 396 7.23 20.89 -9.02
N SER A 397 5.98 21.07 -8.56
CA SER A 397 4.87 20.15 -8.88
C SER A 397 4.60 20.03 -10.39
N ASN A 398 4.91 21.07 -11.17
CA ASN A 398 4.84 21.06 -12.64
C ASN A 398 6.06 20.36 -13.30
N PHE A 399 7.03 19.85 -12.53
CA PHE A 399 8.13 19.00 -13.04
C PHE A 399 7.78 17.50 -12.98
N ASN A 400 6.53 17.14 -12.68
CA ASN A 400 6.07 15.78 -12.89
C ASN A 400 5.94 15.53 -14.39
N LEU A 401 6.56 14.46 -14.89
CA LEU A 401 6.30 14.03 -16.26
C LEU A 401 4.84 13.62 -16.36
N SER A 402 4.18 13.99 -17.44
CA SER A 402 2.78 13.67 -17.66
C SER A 402 2.49 13.65 -19.14
N TYR A 403 1.51 12.82 -19.52
CA TYR A 403 0.90 12.97 -20.83
C TYR A 403 0.39 14.40 -21.05
N ASN A 404 -0.19 15.06 -20.05
CA ASN A 404 -0.79 16.40 -20.15
C ASN A 404 0.19 17.54 -19.77
N ALA A 405 1.50 17.36 -19.96
CA ALA A 405 2.52 18.32 -19.51
C ALA A 405 2.41 19.72 -20.13
N ASP A 406 1.84 19.84 -21.33
CA ASP A 406 1.52 21.11 -21.99
C ASP A 406 0.42 21.93 -21.29
N LYS A 407 -0.37 21.30 -20.41
CA LYS A 407 -1.50 21.94 -19.70
C LYS A 407 -1.15 22.40 -18.28
N TYR A 408 0.11 22.26 -17.89
CA TYR A 408 0.59 22.69 -16.58
C TYR A 408 0.46 24.20 -16.38
N LEU A 409 0.05 24.60 -15.18
CA LEU A 409 -0.01 25.98 -14.73
C LEU A 409 0.76 26.12 -13.40
N PRO A 410 1.87 26.89 -13.36
CA PRO A 410 2.53 27.56 -14.49
C PRO A 410 3.18 26.57 -15.48
N ALA A 411 3.42 27.03 -16.71
CA ALA A 411 4.09 26.24 -17.73
C ALA A 411 5.46 25.73 -17.23
N PRO A 412 5.81 24.47 -17.48
CA PRO A 412 7.04 23.87 -16.98
C PRO A 412 8.18 24.12 -17.96
N ALA A 413 9.38 23.67 -17.61
CA ALA A 413 10.51 23.68 -18.52
C ALA A 413 10.29 22.72 -19.70
N ASP A 414 10.96 22.98 -20.82
CA ASP A 414 10.81 22.22 -22.07
C ASP A 414 11.12 20.73 -21.90
N ASN A 415 12.07 20.37 -21.03
CA ASN A 415 12.39 18.98 -20.72
C ASN A 415 11.27 18.19 -20.02
N ILE A 416 10.22 18.87 -19.54
CA ILE A 416 9.01 18.23 -19.01
C ILE A 416 7.94 18.09 -20.09
N VAL A 417 7.84 19.06 -21.00
CA VAL A 417 6.89 19.04 -22.12
C VAL A 417 7.33 18.06 -23.21
N ASN A 418 8.63 18.06 -23.51
CA ASN A 418 9.27 17.29 -24.58
C ASN A 418 10.37 16.37 -24.02
N PRO A 419 10.04 15.42 -23.11
CA PRO A 419 11.04 14.66 -22.36
C PRO A 419 11.92 13.74 -23.22
N LEU A 420 11.45 13.34 -24.41
CA LEU A 420 12.20 12.45 -25.32
C LEU A 420 13.41 13.12 -25.98
N LEU A 421 13.49 14.45 -25.95
CA LEU A 421 14.63 15.22 -26.45
C LEU A 421 15.81 15.27 -25.45
N TYR A 422 15.61 14.78 -24.23
CA TYR A 422 16.56 14.87 -23.12
C TYR A 422 16.98 13.45 -22.64
N SER A 423 17.88 13.37 -21.65
CA SER A 423 18.34 12.08 -21.13
C SER A 423 17.19 11.28 -20.51
N MET A 424 17.04 10.04 -20.99
CA MET A 424 16.01 9.09 -20.56
C MET A 424 16.55 7.96 -19.68
N GLU A 425 17.84 7.93 -19.35
CA GLU A 425 18.51 6.81 -18.65
C GLU A 425 17.87 6.46 -17.29
N GLN A 426 17.26 7.43 -16.62
CA GLN A 426 16.59 7.24 -15.32
C GLN A 426 15.22 6.55 -15.41
N TYR A 427 14.70 6.31 -16.62
CA TYR A 427 13.38 5.74 -16.89
C TYR A 427 13.51 4.36 -17.53
N ASP A 428 12.84 3.38 -16.94
CA ASP A 428 12.81 1.99 -17.42
C ASP A 428 11.49 1.62 -18.11
N PHE A 429 10.59 2.61 -18.28
CA PHE A 429 9.27 2.40 -18.86
C PHE A 429 8.83 3.57 -19.73
N TYR A 430 8.04 3.26 -20.76
CA TYR A 430 7.45 4.24 -21.66
C TYR A 430 5.93 4.12 -21.63
N ARG A 431 5.24 5.12 -21.09
CA ARG A 431 3.77 5.20 -21.15
C ARG A 431 3.35 5.69 -22.52
N ILE A 432 2.67 4.83 -23.27
CA ILE A 432 2.14 5.14 -24.60
C ILE A 432 0.63 5.35 -24.48
N GLU A 433 0.17 6.59 -24.61
CA GLU A 433 -1.22 6.96 -24.33
C GLU A 433 -1.78 7.85 -25.45
N GLY A 434 -3.11 8.00 -25.49
CA GLY A 434 -3.81 8.81 -26.49
C GLY A 434 -4.16 8.08 -27.79
N HIS A 435 -3.69 6.83 -27.98
CA HIS A 435 -3.93 6.02 -29.19
C HIS A 435 -5.26 5.25 -29.19
N VAL A 436 -5.89 5.06 -28.03
CA VAL A 436 -7.15 4.32 -27.89
C VAL A 436 -8.27 4.97 -28.71
N GLY A 437 -8.96 4.17 -29.54
CA GLY A 437 -10.05 4.61 -30.41
C GLY A 437 -9.60 5.15 -31.78
N GLN A 438 -8.28 5.28 -32.03
CA GLN A 438 -7.77 5.68 -33.33
C GLN A 438 -7.70 4.51 -34.32
N ASP A 439 -7.66 4.83 -35.61
CA ASP A 439 -7.33 3.86 -36.65
C ASP A 439 -5.94 3.25 -36.40
N PHE A 440 -5.84 1.92 -36.47
CA PHE A 440 -4.62 1.21 -36.08
C PHE A 440 -3.44 1.56 -37.00
N SER A 441 -3.69 1.79 -38.29
CA SER A 441 -2.63 2.09 -39.27
C SER A 441 -2.04 3.48 -39.01
N THR A 442 -2.91 4.44 -38.68
CA THR A 442 -2.52 5.79 -38.27
C THR A 442 -1.73 5.75 -36.97
N ALA A 443 -2.23 5.05 -35.95
CA ALA A 443 -1.56 4.95 -34.66
C ALA A 443 -0.19 4.25 -34.78
N LEU A 444 -0.11 3.16 -35.54
CA LEU A 444 1.13 2.43 -35.78
C LEU A 444 2.17 3.31 -36.49
N ASN A 445 1.77 4.04 -37.53
CA ASN A 445 2.67 4.94 -38.25
C ASN A 445 3.20 6.07 -37.35
N VAL A 446 2.34 6.69 -36.54
CA VAL A 446 2.74 7.73 -35.57
C VAL A 446 3.73 7.17 -34.54
N LEU A 447 3.45 5.98 -33.99
CA LEU A 447 4.31 5.34 -33.00
C LEU A 447 5.67 4.91 -33.58
N LEU A 448 5.70 4.30 -34.76
CA LEU A 448 6.94 3.92 -35.43
C LEU A 448 7.79 5.14 -35.78
N SER A 449 7.15 6.22 -36.26
CA SER A 449 7.82 7.49 -36.53
C SER A 449 8.41 8.11 -35.26
N ALA A 450 7.64 8.18 -34.18
CA ALA A 450 8.10 8.71 -32.89
C ALA A 450 9.23 7.86 -32.29
N ARG A 451 9.11 6.52 -32.34
CA ARG A 451 10.15 5.58 -31.91
C ARG A 451 11.44 5.79 -32.68
N ASN A 452 11.37 5.81 -34.02
CA ASN A 452 12.57 5.92 -34.86
C ASN A 452 13.25 7.28 -34.69
N SER A 453 12.47 8.36 -34.64
CA SER A 453 12.99 9.72 -34.49
C SER A 453 13.66 9.94 -33.13
N ASN A 454 13.15 9.32 -32.06
CA ASN A 454 13.70 9.43 -30.71
C ASN A 454 14.62 8.25 -30.32
N ARG A 455 14.83 7.28 -31.22
CA ARG A 455 15.64 6.06 -31.01
C ARG A 455 15.24 5.27 -29.75
N LEU A 456 13.94 5.05 -29.57
CA LEU A 456 13.41 4.40 -28.36
C LEU A 456 13.59 2.87 -28.40
N PRO A 457 13.97 2.22 -27.27
CA PRO A 457 14.38 0.82 -27.22
C PRO A 457 13.18 -0.13 -27.04
N PHE A 458 12.18 -0.07 -27.93
CA PHE A 458 11.06 -1.02 -27.92
C PHE A 458 10.52 -1.27 -29.33
N ASP A 459 9.87 -2.41 -29.54
CA ASP A 459 9.17 -2.70 -30.79
C ASP A 459 7.65 -2.52 -30.66
N VAL A 460 7.02 -2.19 -31.78
CA VAL A 460 5.57 -2.00 -31.87
C VAL A 460 5.02 -3.03 -32.83
N ILE A 461 4.10 -3.87 -32.33
CA ILE A 461 3.44 -4.92 -33.09
C ILE A 461 1.93 -4.65 -33.06
N ALA A 462 1.28 -4.74 -34.21
CA ALA A 462 -0.17 -4.68 -34.31
C ALA A 462 -0.75 -6.10 -34.20
N LEU A 463 -1.67 -6.28 -33.25
CA LEU A 463 -2.38 -7.55 -33.03
C LEU A 463 -3.88 -7.33 -33.26
N LYS A 464 -4.54 -8.29 -33.91
CA LYS A 464 -5.99 -8.31 -34.09
C LYS A 464 -6.59 -9.38 -33.18
N ALA A 465 -7.66 -9.03 -32.48
CA ALA A 465 -8.49 -10.00 -31.77
C ALA A 465 -9.50 -10.60 -32.74
N GLY A 466 -9.57 -11.94 -32.82
CA GLY A 466 -10.49 -12.67 -33.68
C GLY A 466 -9.81 -13.49 -34.79
N SER A 467 -10.58 -14.40 -35.39
CA SER A 467 -10.11 -15.38 -36.39
C SER A 467 -10.04 -14.84 -37.82
N ASP A 468 -10.68 -13.70 -38.09
CA ASP A 468 -10.69 -13.09 -39.41
C ASP A 468 -9.40 -12.31 -39.66
N ALA A 469 -8.61 -12.71 -40.66
CA ALA A 469 -7.39 -12.00 -41.06
C ALA A 469 -7.61 -11.02 -42.23
N ALA A 470 -8.83 -10.89 -42.79
CA ALA A 470 -9.07 -10.23 -44.08
C ALA A 470 -8.65 -8.75 -44.14
N ASN A 471 -8.68 -8.04 -43.00
CA ASN A 471 -8.35 -6.61 -42.90
C ASN A 471 -7.02 -6.33 -42.16
N THR A 472 -6.23 -7.36 -41.87
CA THR A 472 -4.89 -7.18 -41.31
C THR A 472 -3.93 -7.27 -42.50
N PRO A 473 -3.35 -6.15 -43.00
CA PRO A 473 -2.35 -6.25 -44.04
C PRO A 473 -1.18 -7.03 -43.46
N VAL A 474 -1.08 -8.31 -43.83
CA VAL A 474 0.08 -9.12 -43.49
C VAL A 474 1.22 -8.55 -44.30
N LYS A 475 2.03 -7.71 -43.65
CA LYS A 475 3.26 -7.19 -44.24
C LYS A 475 4.27 -8.33 -44.24
N TYR A 476 4.16 -9.22 -45.22
CA TYR A 476 5.21 -10.18 -45.48
C TYR A 476 6.45 -9.39 -45.90
N ASN A 477 7.42 -9.26 -45.00
CA ASN A 477 8.81 -8.99 -45.37
C ASN A 477 9.49 -10.25 -45.95
N CYS A 478 8.76 -11.36 -46.11
CA CYS A 478 9.23 -12.48 -46.88
C CYS A 478 9.31 -12.03 -48.33
N HIS A 479 10.53 -11.97 -48.87
CA HIS A 479 10.83 -11.76 -50.29
C HIS A 479 10.07 -12.79 -51.14
N PHE A 480 8.81 -12.49 -51.47
CA PHE A 480 8.03 -13.27 -52.41
C PHE A 480 8.68 -13.29 -53.79
N GLU A 481 9.62 -12.36 -54.06
CA GLU A 481 10.45 -12.34 -55.26
C GLU A 481 11.22 -13.65 -55.45
N ASP A 482 11.78 -14.23 -54.38
CA ASP A 482 12.53 -15.49 -54.45
C ASP A 482 11.61 -16.70 -54.65
N LEU A 483 10.46 -16.71 -53.97
CA LEU A 483 9.45 -17.76 -54.12
C LEU A 483 8.76 -17.68 -55.49
N GLU A 484 8.52 -16.47 -56.00
CA GLU A 484 7.97 -16.23 -57.33
C GLU A 484 8.98 -16.60 -58.42
N ALA A 485 10.28 -16.33 -58.20
CA ALA A 485 11.35 -16.80 -59.07
C ALA A 485 11.43 -18.34 -59.09
N GLN A 486 11.40 -19.00 -57.93
CA GLN A 486 11.36 -20.46 -57.85
C GLN A 486 10.11 -21.05 -58.53
N PHE A 487 8.94 -20.44 -58.31
CA PHE A 487 7.70 -20.86 -58.96
C PHE A 487 7.75 -20.69 -60.48
N LYS A 488 8.26 -19.57 -61.00
CA LYS A 488 8.45 -19.35 -62.45
C LYS A 488 9.46 -20.30 -63.05
N LEU A 489 10.52 -20.64 -62.33
CA LEU A 489 11.51 -21.63 -62.74
C LEU A 489 10.86 -23.01 -62.90
N ILE A 490 10.15 -23.48 -61.87
CA ILE A 490 9.44 -24.78 -61.89
C ILE A 490 8.41 -24.82 -63.02
N ARG A 491 7.63 -23.73 -63.21
CA ARG A 491 6.62 -23.66 -64.28
C ARG A 491 7.25 -23.76 -65.67
N THR A 492 8.36 -23.07 -65.89
CA THR A 492 9.10 -23.10 -67.17
C THR A 492 9.73 -24.48 -67.39
N GLU A 493 10.32 -25.07 -66.36
CA GLU A 493 10.90 -26.42 -66.43
C GLU A 493 9.83 -27.48 -66.76
N LEU A 494 8.65 -27.39 -66.13
CA LEU A 494 7.53 -28.27 -66.43
C LEU A 494 7.04 -28.09 -67.87
N ALA A 495 6.93 -26.85 -68.34
CA ALA A 495 6.55 -26.56 -69.73
C ALA A 495 7.56 -27.12 -70.74
N CYS A 496 8.86 -26.99 -70.47
CA CYS A 496 9.92 -27.59 -71.29
C CYS A 496 9.87 -29.12 -71.27
N LYS A 497 9.72 -29.73 -70.09
CA LYS A 497 9.62 -31.19 -69.93
C LYS A 497 8.33 -31.77 -70.53
N MET A 498 7.25 -31.00 -70.62
CA MET A 498 6.03 -31.40 -71.33
C MET A 498 6.13 -31.17 -72.85
N HIS A 499 6.96 -30.24 -73.30
CA HIS A 499 7.17 -29.95 -74.72
C HIS A 499 7.78 -31.15 -75.46
N GLU A 500 8.76 -31.84 -74.88
CA GLU A 500 9.37 -33.04 -75.47
C GLU A 500 8.37 -34.17 -75.78
N PRO A 501 7.58 -34.68 -74.82
CA PRO A 501 6.59 -35.72 -75.10
C PRO A 501 5.48 -35.24 -76.04
N LEU A 502 5.09 -33.96 -76.00
CA LEU A 502 4.13 -33.39 -76.95
C LEU A 502 4.68 -33.32 -78.38
N CYS A 503 5.95 -32.94 -78.55
CA CYS A 503 6.61 -32.94 -79.86
C CYS A 503 6.87 -34.36 -80.38
N ILE A 504 7.15 -35.33 -79.51
CA ILE A 504 7.27 -36.74 -79.88
C ILE A 504 5.90 -37.28 -80.31
N ALA A 505 4.84 -37.00 -79.55
CA ALA A 505 3.47 -37.38 -79.90
C ALA A 505 2.98 -36.72 -81.21
N ALA A 506 3.36 -35.47 -81.45
CA ALA A 506 3.03 -34.74 -82.69
C ALA A 506 3.82 -35.22 -83.92
N LYS A 507 4.96 -35.90 -83.72
CA LYS A 507 5.78 -36.51 -84.79
C LYS A 507 5.37 -37.96 -85.12
N VAL A 508 4.39 -38.54 -84.41
CA VAL A 508 3.83 -39.83 -84.77
C VAL A 508 2.99 -39.66 -86.05
N PRO A 509 3.35 -40.33 -87.17
CA PRO A 509 2.60 -40.21 -88.42
C PRO A 509 1.15 -40.68 -88.22
N SER A 510 0.21 -39.92 -88.79
CA SER A 510 -1.24 -40.16 -88.78
C SER A 510 -1.66 -41.38 -89.61
N ALA A 511 -1.16 -42.57 -89.28
CA ALA A 511 -1.49 -43.84 -89.94
C ALA A 511 -2.00 -44.93 -88.97
N LEU A 512 -2.43 -44.56 -87.76
CA LEU A 512 -3.20 -45.44 -86.86
C LEU A 512 -4.39 -44.68 -86.25
N ARG A 513 -5.19 -44.03 -87.10
CA ARG A 513 -6.59 -43.74 -86.78
C ARG A 513 -7.44 -44.65 -87.65
N PHE A 514 -7.76 -45.84 -87.16
CA PHE A 514 -9.01 -46.58 -87.43
C PHE A 514 -8.94 -47.91 -86.69
N ILE A 515 -9.43 -47.94 -85.44
CA ILE A 515 -10.19 -49.08 -84.96
C ILE A 515 -11.36 -48.49 -84.16
N ASN A 516 -12.55 -48.55 -84.77
CA ASN A 516 -13.82 -48.42 -84.07
C ASN A 516 -13.92 -49.54 -83.03
N ILE A 517 -14.15 -49.19 -81.76
CA ILE A 517 -14.70 -50.12 -80.75
C ILE A 517 -15.80 -49.37 -79.99
N PRO A 518 -16.96 -50.01 -79.74
CA PRO A 518 -18.25 -49.35 -79.64
C PRO A 518 -18.56 -48.77 -78.27
N SER A 519 -19.53 -47.84 -78.29
CA SER A 519 -20.27 -47.38 -77.13
C SER A 519 -20.93 -48.56 -76.41
N ASP A 520 -20.53 -48.84 -75.18
CA ASP A 520 -21.37 -49.45 -74.16
C ASP A 520 -20.67 -49.44 -72.79
N LYS A 521 -21.01 -48.45 -71.95
CA LYS A 521 -21.61 -48.62 -70.61
C LYS A 521 -21.41 -47.38 -69.72
N PRO A 522 -22.43 -46.98 -68.96
CA PRO A 522 -22.37 -45.86 -68.03
C PRO A 522 -21.86 -46.31 -66.66
N PHE A 523 -21.03 -45.50 -66.01
CA PHE A 523 -21.03 -45.22 -64.57
C PHE A 523 -20.37 -43.88 -64.31
#